data_AF-A0AAD5XJC5-F1
#
_entry.id   AF-A0AAD5XJC5-F1
#
_cell.length_a   1.000
_cell.length_b   1.000
_cell.length_c   1.000
_cell.angle_alpha   90.00
_cell.angle_beta   90.00
_cell.angle_gamma   90.00
#
_symmetry.space_group_name_H-M   'P 1'
#
loop_
_entity.id
_entity.type
_entity.pdbx_description
1 polymer ?
#
loop_
_entity_poly.entity_id
_entity_poly.type
_entity_poly.pdbx_seq_one_letter_code
_entity_poly.pdbx_strand_id
1 'polypeptide(L)'
;MVYFIKKSRNEVLTNNSTSETESIGTKKNDTKIIDTTDVVVHLLPCEIGHTGPANVSAMFVVRGSESETVANTDLDASKDFVCDTSTSMAATTHTQQSQQKHGSTYFATFRGRGLQGIYAQIPNEYRGEVFVPFPSGVENATGVEWRSSGGFDAVYVWGHDEVPTEIHNAAIWKMSNRVVVCDNGTGFVKCGFSGTNFPEAIFPAVVGRPILRAEERIGEAALKDIMVGDEAAAVRNLLQMAYPMENGIIRDWDNMVHLWNYTFSEKLHISNPADHKILLTEPVMNPKKNREKMCEMMFDHYSFGGVYVAIQAVLTLYAQGLQTGVVVDSGDGVTHIVPVYEGFALPHMIRRLDVAGRDITRYLIKLLLLRGYAFNRTADFETVRQLKEKLCYVGYDLALEQKLATETTVLVESYTLPDGRVIKVGSERFEAPEALFQPHLVDVESDGIADMLFNCIQSGEIDIRSELYKHIVLSGGTSMYPGLPTRLEKELKKLYLDRVLRGDASRLKDFKLRVEDPPRRKHMVFLGGAVLADIMKDRETFWVTKQEWQEQGVRALDKFGGRA
;
A
#
# COMPACT_ATOMS: atom_id res chain seq x y z
N MET A 1 -9.56 20.72 -7.05
CA MET A 1 -9.99 19.44 -7.66
C MET A 1 -10.70 19.74 -8.96
N VAL A 2 -10.46 18.94 -10.00
CA VAL A 2 -11.13 19.06 -11.31
C VAL A 2 -11.99 17.81 -11.51
N TYR A 3 -13.26 18.00 -11.87
CA TYR A 3 -14.22 16.91 -12.10
C TYR A 3 -14.35 16.64 -13.61
N PHE A 4 -14.43 15.37 -14.02
CA PHE A 4 -14.51 14.94 -15.42
C PHE A 4 -15.82 14.19 -15.68
N ILE A 5 -16.55 14.52 -16.75
CA ILE A 5 -17.80 13.83 -17.15
C ILE A 5 -17.76 13.52 -18.65
N LYS A 6 -18.12 12.28 -19.02
CA LYS A 6 -18.26 11.82 -20.41
C LYS A 6 -19.69 12.05 -20.90
N LYS A 7 -19.87 12.77 -22.03
CA LYS A 7 -21.18 12.90 -22.70
C LYS A 7 -21.26 11.87 -23.84
N SER A 8 -22.29 11.03 -23.87
CA SER A 8 -22.57 10.14 -25.01
C SER A 8 -23.50 10.83 -26.00
N ARG A 9 -23.19 10.75 -27.31
CA ARG A 9 -24.07 11.21 -28.39
C ARG A 9 -25.41 10.47 -28.38
N ASN A 10 -26.44 11.10 -27.83
CA ASN A 10 -27.81 11.16 -28.36
C ASN A 10 -28.75 11.72 -27.29
N GLU A 11 -29.00 13.03 -27.32
CA GLU A 11 -30.30 13.63 -26.99
C GLU A 11 -30.21 15.14 -27.29
N VAL A 12 -31.02 15.58 -28.25
CA VAL A 12 -31.14 16.98 -28.66
C VAL A 12 -32.16 17.63 -27.73
N LEU A 13 -31.73 18.64 -26.97
CA LEU A 13 -32.62 19.55 -26.25
C LEU A 13 -33.24 20.53 -27.26
N THR A 14 -34.52 20.40 -27.56
CA THR A 14 -35.28 21.48 -28.22
C THR A 14 -36.20 22.16 -27.22
N ASN A 15 -35.90 23.43 -26.95
CA ASN A 15 -36.81 24.38 -26.30
C ASN A 15 -38.04 24.59 -27.18
N ASN A 16 -39.25 24.53 -26.60
CA ASN A 16 -40.37 25.33 -27.10
C ASN A 16 -41.37 25.63 -25.98
N SER A 17 -41.56 26.92 -25.77
CA SER A 17 -42.60 27.59 -25.02
C SER A 17 -43.91 27.64 -25.82
N THR A 18 -45.03 27.22 -25.23
CA THR A 18 -46.35 27.89 -25.36
C THR A 18 -47.34 27.31 -24.34
N SER A 19 -48.12 28.20 -23.77
CA SER A 19 -49.11 28.05 -22.71
C SER A 19 -50.49 27.59 -23.21
N GLU A 20 -51.20 26.85 -22.34
CA GLU A 20 -52.68 26.65 -22.26
C GLU A 20 -53.34 25.86 -23.43
N THR A 21 -54.18 24.83 -23.29
CA THR A 21 -55.09 24.32 -22.22
C THR A 21 -55.45 22.83 -22.54
N GLU A 22 -56.06 22.12 -21.56
CA GLU A 22 -56.79 20.82 -21.64
C GLU A 22 -56.04 19.48 -21.36
N SER A 23 -56.12 19.09 -20.07
CA SER A 23 -56.45 17.80 -19.44
C SER A 23 -55.94 16.41 -19.96
N ILE A 24 -55.45 15.64 -18.97
CA ILE A 24 -55.35 14.16 -18.81
C ILE A 24 -54.03 13.49 -19.26
N GLY A 25 -53.30 12.94 -18.27
CA GLY A 25 -52.37 11.82 -18.45
C GLY A 25 -51.02 11.98 -17.74
N THR A 26 -50.95 11.68 -16.45
CA THR A 26 -49.67 11.55 -15.73
C THR A 26 -48.88 10.33 -16.21
N LYS A 27 -47.76 10.57 -16.91
CA LYS A 27 -46.63 9.62 -17.03
C LYS A 27 -45.37 10.30 -16.51
N LYS A 28 -44.76 9.68 -15.49
CA LYS A 28 -43.45 10.02 -14.93
C LYS A 28 -42.37 9.81 -15.99
N ASN A 29 -41.47 10.79 -16.13
CA ASN A 29 -40.18 10.63 -16.81
C ASN A 29 -39.16 10.11 -15.79
N ASP A 30 -38.62 8.92 -16.03
CA ASP A 30 -37.48 8.35 -15.31
C ASP A 30 -36.17 8.83 -15.96
N THR A 31 -35.35 9.56 -15.21
CA THR A 31 -33.99 9.94 -15.59
C THR A 31 -33.05 8.74 -15.37
N LYS A 32 -32.44 8.20 -16.42
CA LYS A 32 -31.40 7.15 -16.32
C LYS A 32 -30.01 7.79 -16.22
N ILE A 33 -29.36 7.66 -15.07
CA ILE A 33 -27.94 7.96 -14.88
C ILE A 33 -27.11 6.80 -15.45
N ILE A 34 -26.20 7.08 -16.38
CA ILE A 34 -25.28 6.09 -16.97
C ILE A 34 -24.08 5.91 -16.03
N ASP A 35 -23.75 4.66 -15.74
CA ASP A 35 -22.62 4.23 -14.91
C ASP A 35 -21.28 4.63 -15.57
N THR A 36 -20.51 5.46 -14.89
CA THR A 36 -19.17 5.92 -15.33
C THR A 36 -18.14 5.43 -14.32
N THR A 37 -17.88 4.14 -14.41
CA THR A 37 -16.77 3.45 -13.74
C THR A 37 -15.63 3.28 -14.75
N ASP A 38 -14.39 3.47 -14.29
CA ASP A 38 -13.13 3.08 -14.96
C ASP A 38 -12.33 4.09 -15.80
N VAL A 39 -12.34 5.39 -15.47
CA VAL A 39 -11.26 6.29 -15.94
C VAL A 39 -10.68 7.09 -14.78
N VAL A 40 -9.45 6.73 -14.37
CA VAL A 40 -8.63 7.52 -13.44
C VAL A 40 -7.68 8.39 -14.25
N VAL A 41 -7.85 9.72 -14.18
CA VAL A 41 -6.97 10.69 -14.83
C VAL A 41 -5.90 11.13 -13.85
N HIS A 42 -4.63 10.97 -14.21
CA HIS A 42 -3.51 11.45 -13.41
C HIS A 42 -2.99 12.77 -13.97
N LEU A 43 -2.90 13.78 -13.10
CA LEU A 43 -2.20 15.03 -13.41
C LEU A 43 -0.72 14.82 -13.08
N LEU A 44 0.12 14.69 -14.12
CA LEU A 44 1.56 14.70 -13.94
C LEU A 44 2.09 16.12 -14.23
N PRO A 45 2.79 16.77 -13.28
CA PRO A 45 3.53 17.98 -13.59
C PRO A 45 4.69 17.62 -14.55
N CYS A 46 4.74 18.29 -15.70
CA CYS A 46 5.81 18.16 -16.69
C CYS A 46 6.69 19.41 -16.60
N GLU A 47 8.01 19.25 -16.46
CA GLU A 47 8.95 20.37 -16.57
C GLU A 47 9.15 20.73 -18.04
N ILE A 48 8.74 21.95 -18.40
CA ILE A 48 8.91 22.50 -19.73
C ILE A 48 10.22 23.28 -19.75
N GLY A 49 11.26 22.70 -20.33
CA GLY A 49 12.49 23.44 -20.63
C GLY A 49 12.27 24.39 -21.80
N HIS A 50 12.16 25.71 -21.54
CA HIS A 50 12.32 26.71 -22.60
C HIS A 50 13.03 27.97 -22.09
N THR A 51 13.56 28.78 -23.00
CA THR A 51 14.00 30.16 -22.73
C THR A 51 13.14 31.14 -23.53
N GLY A 52 12.11 31.71 -22.88
CA GLY A 52 11.13 32.66 -23.44
C GLY A 52 9.92 32.79 -22.50
N PRO A 53 8.86 33.55 -22.80
CA PRO A 53 7.59 33.47 -22.08
C PRO A 53 6.61 32.58 -22.87
N ALA A 54 6.41 31.33 -22.45
CA ALA A 54 5.30 30.50 -22.91
C ALA A 54 4.24 30.38 -21.81
N ASN A 55 3.03 30.77 -22.17
CA ASN A 55 1.83 30.37 -21.45
C ASN A 55 1.42 28.99 -21.99
N VAL A 56 1.76 27.94 -21.26
CA VAL A 56 1.19 26.61 -21.48
C VAL A 56 0.27 26.31 -20.31
N SER A 57 -1.04 26.42 -20.54
CA SER A 57 -2.07 26.16 -19.54
C SER A 57 -2.41 24.67 -19.52
N ALA A 58 -1.50 23.86 -18.97
CA ALA A 58 -1.63 22.42 -18.62
C ALA A 58 -1.78 21.37 -19.76
N MET A 59 -1.27 20.15 -19.47
CA MET A 59 -1.39 18.91 -20.25
C MET A 59 -2.03 17.83 -19.36
N PHE A 60 -2.78 16.89 -19.95
CA PHE A 60 -3.44 15.78 -19.22
C PHE A 60 -3.01 14.42 -19.79
N VAL A 61 -2.91 13.39 -18.95
CA VAL A 61 -2.63 12.00 -19.35
C VAL A 61 -3.66 11.08 -18.72
N VAL A 62 -4.23 10.16 -19.50
CA VAL A 62 -5.32 9.26 -19.06
C VAL A 62 -4.82 7.82 -19.04
N ARG A 63 -5.18 7.06 -17.99
CA ARG A 63 -4.96 5.61 -17.94
C ARG A 63 -6.13 4.89 -18.61
N GLY A 64 -5.87 3.96 -19.52
CA GLY A 64 -6.91 3.13 -20.12
C GLY A 64 -7.50 2.13 -19.12
N SER A 65 -8.80 1.84 -19.24
CA SER A 65 -9.50 0.83 -18.42
C SER A 65 -8.95 -0.58 -18.69
N GLU A 66 -8.74 -1.37 -17.64
CA GLU A 66 -8.43 -2.80 -17.72
C GLU A 66 -9.70 -3.59 -18.12
N SER A 67 -10.16 -3.40 -19.35
CA SER A 67 -11.25 -4.20 -19.92
C SER A 67 -11.11 -4.41 -21.42
N GLU A 68 -9.88 -4.48 -21.93
CA GLU A 68 -9.59 -5.16 -23.20
C GLU A 68 -8.35 -6.03 -23.01
N THR A 69 -8.58 -7.33 -22.81
CA THR A 69 -7.60 -8.36 -23.15
C THR A 69 -7.21 -8.17 -24.61
N VAL A 70 -6.04 -7.59 -24.89
CA VAL A 70 -5.40 -7.78 -26.19
C VAL A 70 -4.77 -9.16 -26.16
N ALA A 71 -5.60 -10.15 -26.51
CA ALA A 71 -5.11 -11.40 -27.04
C ALA A 71 -4.24 -11.08 -28.27
N ASN A 72 -3.10 -11.76 -28.34
CA ASN A 72 -2.37 -11.98 -29.58
C ASN A 72 -3.34 -12.44 -30.67
N THR A 73 -3.54 -11.63 -31.71
CA THR A 73 -3.92 -12.10 -33.03
C THR A 73 -3.36 -11.14 -34.07
N ASP A 74 -2.47 -11.68 -34.91
CA ASP A 74 -2.20 -11.19 -36.24
C ASP A 74 -3.51 -10.91 -36.98
N LEU A 75 -3.57 -9.84 -37.78
CA LEU A 75 -4.01 -9.88 -39.18
C LEU A 75 -4.14 -8.47 -39.79
N ASP A 76 -3.31 -8.31 -40.81
CA ASP A 76 -3.66 -7.87 -42.16
C ASP A 76 -4.11 -6.45 -42.49
N ALA A 77 -3.52 -6.03 -43.59
CA ALA A 77 -3.74 -4.79 -44.29
C ALA A 77 -5.10 -4.75 -45.01
N SER A 78 -5.47 -3.53 -45.38
CA SER A 78 -6.53 -3.19 -46.35
C SER A 78 -7.98 -3.37 -45.87
N LYS A 79 -8.67 -2.24 -45.66
CA LYS A 79 -9.83 -1.85 -46.47
C LYS A 79 -10.38 -0.48 -46.07
N ASP A 80 -10.64 0.29 -47.11
CA ASP A 80 -11.10 1.66 -47.14
C ASP A 80 -12.49 1.87 -46.51
N PHE A 81 -12.67 3.02 -45.87
CA PHE A 81 -13.94 3.75 -45.89
C PHE A 81 -13.66 5.21 -46.30
N VAL A 82 -14.24 5.60 -47.43
CA VAL A 82 -14.15 6.90 -48.11
C VAL A 82 -15.39 7.73 -47.79
N CYS A 83 -15.20 9.00 -47.39
CA CYS A 83 -15.98 10.23 -47.64
C CYS A 83 -15.65 11.23 -46.51
N ASP A 84 -15.51 12.54 -46.69
CA ASP A 84 -15.58 13.40 -47.86
C ASP A 84 -14.81 14.69 -47.53
N THR A 85 -14.16 15.28 -48.53
CA THR A 85 -13.25 16.41 -48.37
C THR A 85 -13.99 17.74 -48.22
N SER A 86 -13.99 18.32 -47.02
CA SER A 86 -13.83 19.77 -46.84
C SER A 86 -13.38 20.08 -45.40
N THR A 87 -12.39 20.96 -45.28
CA THR A 87 -11.71 21.44 -44.06
C THR A 87 -10.57 20.56 -43.52
N SER A 88 -9.35 21.06 -43.70
CA SER A 88 -8.05 20.47 -43.39
C SER A 88 -7.68 20.48 -41.89
N MET A 89 -7.08 19.40 -41.39
CA MET A 89 -5.64 19.32 -41.02
C MET A 89 -5.34 17.97 -40.36
N ALA A 90 -4.61 17.13 -41.09
CA ALA A 90 -4.02 15.88 -40.61
C ALA A 90 -2.73 16.16 -39.81
N ALA A 91 -2.52 15.45 -38.70
CA ALA A 91 -1.21 15.32 -38.07
C ALA A 91 -0.39 14.28 -38.86
N THR A 92 0.71 14.70 -39.47
CA THR A 92 1.62 13.80 -40.19
C THR A 92 2.69 13.24 -39.25
N THR A 93 2.79 11.92 -39.19
CA THR A 93 3.89 11.17 -38.55
C THR A 93 5.11 11.19 -39.47
N HIS A 94 6.19 11.87 -39.07
CA HIS A 94 7.51 11.66 -39.68
C HIS A 94 8.40 10.92 -38.69
N THR A 95 8.63 9.64 -38.98
CA THR A 95 9.66 8.81 -38.34
C THR A 95 10.98 9.06 -39.09
N GLN A 96 11.94 9.73 -38.48
CA GLN A 96 13.35 9.61 -38.89
C GLN A 96 14.07 8.69 -37.91
N GLN A 97 14.64 7.62 -38.47
CA GLN A 97 15.43 6.61 -37.77
C GLN A 97 16.74 7.21 -37.22
N SER A 98 16.95 7.13 -35.91
CA SER A 98 18.28 6.87 -35.32
C SER A 98 18.10 6.19 -33.95
N GLN A 99 19.14 5.50 -33.49
CA GLN A 99 19.11 4.30 -32.64
C GLN A 99 18.87 4.54 -31.14
N GLN A 100 17.94 3.78 -30.54
CA GLN A 100 18.04 2.94 -29.31
C GLN A 100 16.67 2.90 -28.57
N LYS A 101 16.13 1.69 -28.41
CA LYS A 101 14.86 1.40 -27.72
C LYS A 101 15.00 1.60 -26.20
N HIS A 102 14.33 2.61 -25.63
CA HIS A 102 13.71 2.56 -24.29
C HIS A 102 12.67 3.69 -24.14
N GLY A 103 11.38 3.32 -24.02
CA GLY A 103 10.26 4.23 -23.76
C GLY A 103 9.62 4.85 -25.00
N SER A 104 8.29 4.86 -25.05
CA SER A 104 7.52 5.46 -26.14
C SER A 104 7.53 6.99 -25.99
N THR A 105 8.43 7.68 -26.70
CA THR A 105 8.47 9.16 -26.71
C THR A 105 7.43 9.69 -27.71
N TYR A 106 6.54 10.57 -27.25
CA TYR A 106 5.54 11.22 -28.10
C TYR A 106 5.94 12.67 -28.42
N PHE A 107 5.66 13.11 -29.65
CA PHE A 107 6.01 14.45 -30.15
C PHE A 107 4.75 15.31 -30.26
N ALA A 108 4.78 16.52 -29.72
CA ALA A 108 3.76 17.54 -29.99
C ALA A 108 4.42 18.74 -30.68
N THR A 109 3.86 19.18 -31.81
CA THR A 109 4.32 20.38 -32.54
C THR A 109 3.28 21.47 -32.38
N PHE A 110 3.67 22.62 -31.83
CA PHE A 110 2.80 23.78 -31.72
C PHE A 110 3.19 24.82 -32.78
N ARG A 111 2.21 25.42 -33.47
CA ARG A 111 2.47 26.57 -34.35
C ARG A 111 2.35 27.88 -33.57
N GLY A 112 3.49 28.52 -33.37
CA GLY A 112 3.66 29.89 -32.88
C GLY A 112 5.12 30.29 -33.13
N ARG A 113 5.39 31.56 -33.45
CA ARG A 113 6.76 32.02 -33.79
C ARG A 113 7.73 31.67 -32.66
N GLY A 114 8.61 30.69 -32.90
CA GLY A 114 9.80 30.43 -32.07
C GLY A 114 9.77 29.20 -31.15
N LEU A 115 8.73 28.37 -31.14
CA LEU A 115 8.70 27.16 -30.30
C LEU A 115 9.15 25.93 -31.10
N GLN A 116 10.37 25.46 -30.86
CA GLN A 116 10.84 24.13 -31.30
C GLN A 116 10.79 23.15 -30.12
N GLY A 117 10.00 22.09 -30.28
CA GLY A 117 10.06 20.76 -29.63
C GLY A 117 10.17 20.68 -28.10
N ILE A 118 9.11 20.24 -27.42
CA ILE A 118 9.15 19.77 -26.02
C ILE A 118 9.09 18.24 -26.02
N TYR A 119 9.91 17.59 -25.19
CA TYR A 119 9.97 16.14 -25.01
C TYR A 119 9.30 15.77 -23.68
N ALA A 120 8.31 14.89 -23.70
CA ALA A 120 7.74 14.30 -22.49
C ALA A 120 7.85 12.77 -22.57
N GLN A 121 8.43 12.16 -21.53
CA GLN A 121 8.60 10.72 -21.43
C GLN A 121 7.44 10.15 -20.61
N ILE A 122 6.55 9.41 -21.26
CA ILE A 122 5.36 8.85 -20.62
C ILE A 122 5.57 7.33 -20.45
N PRO A 123 5.33 6.74 -19.25
CA PRO A 123 5.41 5.30 -19.06
C PRO A 123 4.39 4.55 -19.93
N ASN A 124 4.74 3.36 -20.42
CA ASN A 124 3.94 2.60 -21.41
C ASN A 124 2.52 2.21 -20.95
N GLU A 125 2.23 2.31 -19.66
CA GLU A 125 0.92 2.02 -19.05
C GLU A 125 -0.08 3.19 -19.16
N TYR A 126 0.32 4.30 -19.76
CA TYR A 126 -0.49 5.50 -19.98
C TYR A 126 -0.69 5.80 -21.48
N ARG A 127 -1.88 6.28 -21.87
CA ARG A 127 -2.13 6.85 -23.21
C ARG A 127 -2.10 8.38 -23.10
N GLY A 128 -1.23 9.02 -23.87
CA GLY A 128 -1.17 10.48 -23.95
C GLY A 128 -2.23 11.02 -24.90
N GLU A 129 -3.23 11.76 -24.39
CA GLU A 129 -4.17 12.53 -25.20
C GLU A 129 -4.10 14.01 -24.83
N VAL A 130 -3.94 14.86 -25.84
CA VAL A 130 -3.84 16.32 -25.65
C VAL A 130 -5.24 16.92 -25.77
N PHE A 131 -5.66 17.63 -24.71
CA PHE A 131 -6.92 18.37 -24.66
C PHE A 131 -6.67 19.87 -24.88
N VAL A 132 -7.56 20.51 -25.64
CA VAL A 132 -7.44 21.93 -26.00
C VAL A 132 -8.70 22.68 -25.54
N PRO A 133 -8.57 23.88 -24.92
CA PRO A 133 -9.72 24.61 -24.40
C PRO A 133 -10.53 25.27 -25.52
N PHE A 134 -11.86 25.19 -25.42
CA PHE A 134 -12.84 25.85 -26.26
C PHE A 134 -13.84 26.65 -25.42
N PRO A 135 -14.28 27.84 -25.89
CA PRO A 135 -15.40 28.56 -25.30
C PRO A 135 -16.67 27.69 -25.36
N SER A 136 -17.39 27.56 -24.25
CA SER A 136 -18.64 26.80 -24.22
C SER A 136 -19.69 27.47 -25.11
N GLY A 137 -20.28 26.69 -26.04
CA GLY A 137 -21.33 27.18 -26.95
C GLY A 137 -22.73 27.21 -26.34
N VAL A 138 -22.85 27.14 -25.02
CA VAL A 138 -24.13 27.06 -24.29
C VAL A 138 -24.41 28.42 -23.68
N GLU A 139 -25.47 29.11 -24.13
CA GLU A 139 -25.90 30.35 -23.49
C GLU A 139 -26.18 30.10 -22.00
N ASN A 140 -25.50 30.87 -21.14
CA ASN A 140 -25.50 30.82 -19.67
C ASN A 140 -24.64 29.74 -18.97
N ALA A 141 -23.66 29.11 -19.65
CA ALA A 141 -22.64 28.30 -18.96
C ALA A 141 -21.30 29.06 -18.84
N THR A 142 -20.76 29.25 -17.62
CA THR A 142 -19.46 29.91 -17.39
C THR A 142 -18.26 28.98 -17.53
N GLY A 143 -18.46 27.68 -17.77
CA GLY A 143 -17.39 26.68 -17.84
C GLY A 143 -16.63 26.65 -19.17
N VAL A 144 -15.38 26.15 -19.14
CA VAL A 144 -14.53 25.91 -20.32
C VAL A 144 -14.71 24.46 -20.80
N GLU A 145 -15.01 24.28 -22.09
CA GLU A 145 -15.14 22.95 -22.72
C GLU A 145 -13.77 22.51 -23.25
N TRP A 146 -13.33 21.30 -22.89
CA TRP A 146 -12.07 20.74 -23.35
C TRP A 146 -12.33 19.56 -24.27
N ARG A 147 -11.79 19.59 -25.48
CA ARG A 147 -12.03 18.54 -26.50
C ARG A 147 -10.78 17.68 -26.68
N SER A 148 -10.97 16.36 -26.76
CA SER A 148 -9.89 15.43 -27.14
C SER A 148 -9.71 15.42 -28.65
N SER A 149 -8.49 15.15 -29.10
CA SER A 149 -8.16 14.86 -30.50
C SER A 149 -8.41 13.39 -30.88
N GLY A 150 -8.68 12.50 -29.93
CA GLY A 150 -8.94 11.07 -30.13
C GLY A 150 -10.10 10.56 -29.29
N GLY A 151 -11.29 10.42 -29.87
CA GLY A 151 -12.35 9.54 -29.35
C GLY A 151 -13.15 9.96 -28.11
N PHE A 152 -12.79 11.03 -27.37
CA PHE A 152 -13.66 11.62 -26.34
C PHE A 152 -14.42 12.84 -26.89
N ASP A 153 -15.76 12.83 -26.80
CA ASP A 153 -16.60 13.88 -27.41
C ASP A 153 -16.49 15.26 -26.70
N ALA A 154 -16.26 15.31 -25.37
CA ALA A 154 -15.90 16.52 -24.61
C ALA A 154 -15.66 16.21 -23.11
N VAL A 155 -14.85 17.03 -22.45
CA VAL A 155 -14.67 17.09 -20.99
C VAL A 155 -15.01 18.50 -20.50
N TYR A 156 -15.87 18.61 -19.50
CA TYR A 156 -16.19 19.88 -18.84
C TYR A 156 -15.38 20.03 -17.56
N VAL A 157 -14.74 21.19 -17.39
CA VAL A 157 -13.95 21.53 -16.21
C VAL A 157 -14.60 22.73 -15.52
N TRP A 158 -14.97 22.55 -14.25
CA TRP A 158 -15.54 23.60 -13.41
C TRP A 158 -14.51 24.12 -12.41
N GLY A 159 -14.57 25.42 -12.10
CA GLY A 159 -13.96 25.95 -10.89
C GLY A 159 -14.60 25.35 -9.64
N HIS A 160 -13.88 25.33 -8.51
CA HIS A 160 -14.39 24.79 -7.24
C HIS A 160 -15.76 25.37 -6.85
N ASP A 161 -15.98 26.65 -7.19
CA ASP A 161 -17.18 27.41 -6.82
C ASP A 161 -18.31 27.32 -7.87
N GLU A 162 -18.10 26.57 -8.96
CA GLU A 162 -19.00 26.49 -10.12
C GLU A 162 -19.54 25.07 -10.39
N VAL A 163 -19.21 24.09 -9.52
CA VAL A 163 -19.65 22.70 -9.68
C VAL A 163 -21.16 22.61 -9.39
N PRO A 164 -21.98 22.05 -10.30
CA PRO A 164 -23.39 21.81 -10.02
C PRO A 164 -23.57 20.99 -8.74
N THR A 165 -24.44 21.45 -7.83
CA THR A 165 -24.59 20.93 -6.46
C THR A 165 -24.81 19.42 -6.40
N GLU A 166 -25.51 18.84 -7.38
CA GLU A 166 -25.81 17.41 -7.45
C GLU A 166 -24.57 16.55 -7.75
N ILE A 167 -23.66 17.05 -8.60
CA ILE A 167 -22.40 16.37 -8.97
C ILE A 167 -21.35 16.56 -7.86
N HIS A 168 -21.30 17.77 -7.30
CA HIS A 168 -20.47 18.08 -6.12
C HIS A 168 -20.83 17.15 -4.95
N ASN A 169 -22.13 17.01 -4.66
CA ASN A 169 -22.62 16.13 -3.61
C ASN A 169 -22.36 14.65 -3.93
N ALA A 170 -22.50 14.20 -5.18
CA ALA A 170 -22.21 12.80 -5.53
C ALA A 170 -20.71 12.44 -5.45
N ALA A 171 -19.83 13.37 -5.81
CA ALA A 171 -18.38 13.17 -5.72
C ALA A 171 -17.87 13.29 -4.27
N ILE A 172 -18.38 14.26 -3.51
CA ILE A 172 -18.16 14.36 -2.05
C ILE A 172 -18.69 13.10 -1.36
N TRP A 173 -19.88 12.63 -1.72
CA TRP A 173 -20.47 11.40 -1.18
C TRP A 173 -19.61 10.16 -1.50
N LYS A 174 -19.03 10.06 -2.72
CA LYS A 174 -18.09 8.98 -3.07
C LYS A 174 -16.76 9.06 -2.31
N MET A 175 -16.31 10.24 -1.91
CA MET A 175 -15.09 10.42 -1.11
C MET A 175 -15.36 10.22 0.40
N SER A 176 -16.48 10.71 0.91
CA SER A 176 -16.90 10.58 2.31
C SER A 176 -17.30 9.13 2.66
N ASN A 177 -17.75 8.33 1.69
CA ASN A 177 -18.09 6.92 1.93
C ASN A 177 -16.88 5.96 1.90
N ARG A 178 -15.64 6.48 1.79
CA ARG A 178 -14.44 5.63 1.82
C ARG A 178 -13.97 5.45 3.26
N VAL A 179 -13.88 4.20 3.68
CA VAL A 179 -13.39 3.83 5.00
C VAL A 179 -11.88 3.96 5.02
N VAL A 180 -11.33 4.59 6.05
CA VAL A 180 -9.89 4.69 6.28
C VAL A 180 -9.38 3.35 6.81
N VAL A 181 -8.27 2.86 6.29
CA VAL A 181 -7.59 1.67 6.81
C VAL A 181 -6.20 2.07 7.27
N CYS A 182 -5.85 1.72 8.51
CA CYS A 182 -4.56 2.06 9.10
C CYS A 182 -3.94 0.85 9.82
N ASP A 183 -2.87 0.31 9.22
CA ASP A 183 -2.00 -0.68 9.85
C ASP A 183 -0.87 0.03 10.63
N ASN A 184 -1.03 0.06 11.96
CA ASN A 184 -0.06 0.65 12.88
C ASN A 184 1.10 -0.34 13.13
N GLY A 185 2.02 -0.45 12.19
CA GLY A 185 3.20 -1.31 12.33
C GLY A 185 4.32 -0.65 13.15
N THR A 186 5.03 -1.44 13.96
CA THR A 186 6.14 -0.96 14.83
C THR A 186 7.26 -0.24 14.09
N GLY A 187 7.57 -0.68 12.87
CA GLY A 187 8.57 -0.01 12.02
C GLY A 187 7.96 0.99 11.06
N PHE A 188 6.82 0.65 10.45
CA PHE A 188 6.17 1.42 9.40
C PHE A 188 4.66 1.42 9.58
N VAL A 189 4.06 2.61 9.46
CA VAL A 189 2.61 2.77 9.28
C VAL A 189 2.29 2.53 7.81
N LYS A 190 1.20 1.81 7.54
CA LYS A 190 0.62 1.74 6.19
C LYS A 190 -0.84 2.14 6.27
N CYS A 191 -1.22 3.14 5.50
CA CYS A 191 -2.56 3.67 5.53
C CYS A 191 -3.08 3.98 4.12
N GLY A 192 -4.39 4.10 4.01
CA GLY A 192 -5.10 4.34 2.76
C GLY A 192 -6.59 4.15 2.97
N PHE A 193 -7.31 3.86 1.90
CA PHE A 193 -8.76 3.72 1.92
C PHE A 193 -9.21 2.31 1.55
N SER A 194 -10.46 1.98 1.90
CA SER A 194 -11.10 0.74 1.48
C SER A 194 -11.13 0.62 -0.06
N GLY A 195 -11.08 -0.64 -0.52
CA GLY A 195 -11.09 -0.98 -1.94
C GLY A 195 -9.76 -0.75 -2.67
N THR A 196 -8.70 -0.29 -1.99
CA THR A 196 -7.37 -0.15 -2.62
C THR A 196 -6.56 -1.44 -2.53
N ASN A 197 -5.79 -1.70 -3.59
CA ASN A 197 -4.87 -2.84 -3.66
C ASN A 197 -3.49 -2.56 -3.02
N PHE A 198 -3.19 -1.28 -2.79
CA PHE A 198 -1.94 -0.82 -2.19
C PHE A 198 -2.24 0.27 -1.16
N PRO A 199 -1.43 0.37 -0.08
CA PRO A 199 -1.49 1.52 0.80
C PRO A 199 -1.19 2.79 0.01
N GLU A 200 -1.90 3.87 0.33
CA GLU A 200 -1.67 5.18 -0.28
C GLU A 200 -0.43 5.85 0.30
N ALA A 201 -0.15 5.59 1.59
CA ALA A 201 1.09 6.00 2.22
C ALA A 201 1.72 4.86 3.04
N ILE A 202 3.04 4.79 2.99
CA ILE A 202 3.89 3.95 3.83
C ILE A 202 5.03 4.82 4.32
N PHE A 203 5.19 4.96 5.63
CA PHE A 203 6.22 5.80 6.22
C PHE A 203 6.69 5.24 7.57
N PRO A 204 7.92 5.59 8.02
CA PRO A 204 8.45 5.12 9.29
C PRO A 204 7.60 5.56 10.49
N ALA A 205 7.36 4.65 11.44
CA ALA A 205 6.60 4.92 12.65
C ALA A 205 7.48 5.61 13.72
N VAL A 206 7.93 6.83 13.42
CA VAL A 206 8.89 7.58 14.25
C VAL A 206 8.48 9.03 14.46
N VAL A 207 8.85 9.56 15.62
CA VAL A 207 8.71 10.98 15.97
C VAL A 207 10.09 11.48 16.42
N GLY A 208 10.56 12.58 15.84
CA GLY A 208 11.85 13.17 16.16
C GLY A 208 11.70 14.57 16.71
N ARG A 209 12.47 14.89 17.75
CA ARG A 209 12.57 16.24 18.34
C ARG A 209 13.98 16.79 18.16
N PRO A 210 14.16 18.06 17.78
CA PRO A 210 15.48 18.66 17.61
C PRO A 210 16.35 18.56 18.88
N ILE A 211 17.62 18.17 18.73
CA ILE A 211 18.57 18.10 19.86
C ILE A 211 19.01 19.51 20.29
N LEU A 212 19.09 20.44 19.34
CA LEU A 212 19.42 21.84 19.55
C LEU A 212 18.21 22.72 19.17
N ARG A 213 18.01 23.85 19.86
CA ARG A 213 16.91 24.78 19.56
C ARG A 213 17.08 25.35 18.15
N ALA A 214 16.01 25.23 17.35
CA ALA A 214 16.00 25.46 15.92
C ALA A 214 15.99 26.96 15.57
N GLU A 215 17.17 27.51 15.27
CA GLU A 215 17.28 28.76 14.49
C GLU A 215 18.07 28.56 13.18
N GLU A 216 18.62 27.37 12.93
CA GLU A 216 19.35 27.06 11.70
C GLU A 216 18.46 26.30 10.70
N ARG A 217 18.11 26.98 9.59
CA ARG A 217 17.62 26.30 8.37
C ARG A 217 18.76 25.45 7.81
N ILE A 218 18.54 24.14 7.65
CA ILE A 218 19.50 23.25 7.01
C ILE A 218 18.88 22.75 5.69
N GLY A 219 19.29 23.36 4.58
CA GLY A 219 18.77 23.07 3.25
C GLY A 219 17.35 23.61 3.01
N GLU A 220 16.53 22.87 2.26
CA GLU A 220 15.14 23.24 1.90
C GLU A 220 14.10 22.88 2.98
N ALA A 221 14.43 22.03 3.96
CA ALA A 221 13.51 21.60 5.00
C ALA A 221 13.63 22.48 6.25
N ALA A 222 12.56 23.21 6.58
CA ALA A 222 12.47 23.93 7.84
C ALA A 222 12.33 22.92 8.99
N LEU A 223 13.28 22.97 9.94
CA LEU A 223 13.30 22.08 11.10
C LEU A 223 12.16 22.48 12.06
N LYS A 224 11.13 21.65 12.19
CA LYS A 224 9.99 21.85 13.10
C LYS A 224 10.33 21.32 14.50
N ASP A 225 9.60 21.80 15.51
CA ASP A 225 9.74 21.30 16.89
C ASP A 225 9.45 19.79 17.01
N ILE A 226 8.56 19.29 16.15
CA ILE A 226 8.20 17.88 16.06
C ILE A 226 8.21 17.49 14.59
N MET A 227 9.06 16.54 14.26
CA MET A 227 9.18 15.94 12.93
C MET A 227 8.61 14.52 13.01
N VAL A 228 7.88 14.07 12.00
CA VAL A 228 7.22 12.76 12.00
C VAL A 228 7.46 12.04 10.68
N GLY A 229 7.59 10.72 10.72
CA GLY A 229 7.65 9.89 9.51
C GLY A 229 8.85 10.19 8.63
N ASP A 230 8.60 10.45 7.34
CA ASP A 230 9.66 10.67 6.34
C ASP A 230 10.49 11.91 6.64
N GLU A 231 9.85 12.98 7.16
CA GLU A 231 10.54 14.22 7.55
C GLU A 231 11.53 13.95 8.67
N ALA A 232 11.15 13.16 9.69
CA ALA A 232 12.03 12.79 10.78
C ALA A 232 13.13 11.82 10.34
N ALA A 233 12.83 10.91 9.40
CA ALA A 233 13.81 9.96 8.87
C ALA A 233 14.90 10.67 8.04
N ALA A 234 14.53 11.68 7.26
CA ALA A 234 15.46 12.42 6.40
C ALA A 234 16.53 13.19 7.19
N VAL A 235 16.16 13.77 8.34
CA VAL A 235 17.10 14.55 9.20
C VAL A 235 17.38 13.87 10.54
N ARG A 236 17.29 12.53 10.59
CA ARG A 236 17.44 11.71 11.80
C ARG A 236 18.66 12.06 12.66
N ASN A 237 19.78 12.40 12.04
CA ASN A 237 21.05 12.70 12.73
C ASN A 237 20.99 13.97 13.60
N LEU A 238 19.99 14.83 13.38
CA LEU A 238 19.78 16.09 14.11
C LEU A 238 18.68 15.98 15.17
N LEU A 239 18.00 14.83 15.21
CA LEU A 239 16.81 14.61 16.01
C LEU A 239 17.05 13.55 17.07
N GLN A 240 16.50 13.79 18.27
CA GLN A 240 16.25 12.75 19.24
C GLN A 240 15.02 11.95 18.78
N MET A 241 15.27 10.74 18.28
CA MET A 241 14.23 9.86 17.73
C MET A 241 13.51 9.07 18.83
N ALA A 242 12.18 9.03 18.75
CA ALA A 242 11.29 8.24 19.58
C ALA A 242 10.40 7.33 18.72
N TYR A 243 10.08 6.15 19.24
CA TYR A 243 9.21 5.16 18.61
C TYR A 243 7.99 4.96 19.52
N PRO A 244 6.78 5.36 19.11
CA PRO A 244 5.60 5.24 19.98
C PRO A 244 5.16 3.79 20.20
N MET A 245 5.60 2.89 19.32
CA MET A 245 5.28 1.47 19.36
C MET A 245 6.53 0.62 19.59
N GLU A 246 6.38 -0.40 20.43
CA GLU A 246 7.40 -1.40 20.72
C GLU A 246 6.77 -2.79 20.62
N ASN A 247 7.35 -3.66 19.79
CA ASN A 247 6.91 -5.04 19.56
C ASN A 247 5.39 -5.17 19.31
N GLY A 248 4.85 -4.28 18.46
CA GLY A 248 3.45 -4.20 18.08
C GLY A 248 2.54 -3.41 19.05
N ILE A 249 3.03 -3.05 20.23
CA ILE A 249 2.22 -2.45 21.30
C ILE A 249 2.54 -0.96 21.42
N ILE A 250 1.49 -0.13 21.48
CA ILE A 250 1.63 1.32 21.77
C ILE A 250 2.08 1.49 23.23
N ARG A 251 3.23 2.16 23.41
CA ARG A 251 3.80 2.47 24.74
C ARG A 251 3.69 3.95 25.08
N ASP A 252 3.79 4.82 24.08
CA ASP A 252 3.77 6.26 24.22
C ASP A 252 2.63 6.85 23.39
N TRP A 253 1.55 7.23 24.08
CA TRP A 253 0.34 7.74 23.46
C TRP A 253 0.49 9.17 22.94
N ASP A 254 1.35 9.97 23.57
CA ASP A 254 1.59 11.36 23.16
C ASP A 254 2.30 11.39 21.80
N ASN A 255 3.35 10.58 21.65
CA ASN A 255 4.02 10.40 20.36
C ASN A 255 3.12 9.69 19.33
N MET A 256 2.21 8.80 19.76
CA MET A 256 1.25 8.17 18.85
C MET A 256 0.26 9.19 18.26
N VAL A 257 -0.18 10.18 19.03
CA VAL A 257 -1.04 11.28 18.54
C VAL A 257 -0.35 12.08 17.45
N HIS A 258 0.92 12.42 17.60
CA HIS A 258 1.68 13.08 16.55
C HIS A 258 1.78 12.22 15.28
N LEU A 259 1.97 10.91 15.44
CA LEU A 259 2.00 9.97 14.33
C LEU A 259 0.65 9.89 13.61
N TRP A 260 -0.47 9.85 14.34
CA TRP A 260 -1.81 9.84 13.74
C TRP A 260 -2.20 11.16 13.10
N ASN A 261 -1.81 12.30 13.68
CA ASN A 261 -2.00 13.61 13.04
C ASN A 261 -1.29 13.66 11.69
N TYR A 262 -0.04 13.21 11.63
CA TYR A 262 0.70 13.08 10.37
C TYR A 262 0.00 12.11 9.40
N THR A 263 -0.51 10.99 9.91
CA THR A 263 -1.25 10.00 9.10
C THR A 263 -2.49 10.61 8.45
N PHE A 264 -3.36 11.24 9.23
CA PHE A 264 -4.67 11.69 8.76
C PHE A 264 -4.59 13.00 8.00
N SER A 265 -3.83 13.98 8.48
CA SER A 265 -3.77 15.32 7.90
C SER A 265 -2.77 15.40 6.74
N GLU A 266 -1.54 14.92 6.93
CA GLU A 266 -0.46 15.11 5.94
C GLU A 266 -0.41 14.01 4.89
N LYS A 267 -0.72 12.75 5.25
CA LYS A 267 -0.64 11.62 4.31
C LYS A 267 -1.96 11.29 3.62
N LEU A 268 -3.07 11.34 4.34
CA LEU A 268 -4.40 11.01 3.78
C LEU A 268 -5.26 12.23 3.48
N HIS A 269 -4.83 13.43 3.87
CA HIS A 269 -5.54 14.69 3.63
C HIS A 269 -7.01 14.68 4.07
N ILE A 270 -7.29 14.02 5.20
CA ILE A 270 -8.62 13.97 5.81
C ILE A 270 -8.88 15.30 6.51
N SER A 271 -9.81 16.08 5.96
CA SER A 271 -10.22 17.37 6.52
C SER A 271 -11.17 17.22 7.72
N ASN A 272 -12.08 16.25 7.66
CA ASN A 272 -13.04 15.97 8.72
C ASN A 272 -13.15 14.46 9.00
N PRO A 273 -12.50 13.94 10.04
CA PRO A 273 -12.59 12.52 10.38
C PRO A 273 -14.01 12.04 10.71
N ALA A 274 -14.91 12.93 11.13
CA ALA A 274 -16.30 12.57 11.45
C ALA A 274 -17.09 12.04 10.25
N ASP A 275 -16.69 12.41 9.04
CA ASP A 275 -17.31 11.95 7.80
C ASP A 275 -16.82 10.56 7.40
N HIS A 276 -15.80 10.03 8.08
CA HIS A 276 -15.19 8.75 7.76
C HIS A 276 -15.38 7.71 8.86
N LYS A 277 -15.39 6.44 8.44
CA LYS A 277 -15.15 5.29 9.32
C LYS A 277 -13.68 4.90 9.25
N ILE A 278 -13.14 4.29 10.30
CA ILE A 278 -11.75 3.84 10.35
C ILE A 278 -11.63 2.39 10.82
N LEU A 279 -10.90 1.58 10.05
CA LEU A 279 -10.42 0.27 10.43
C LEU A 279 -8.96 0.38 10.88
N LEU A 280 -8.73 0.09 12.16
CA LEU A 280 -7.41 -0.04 12.75
C LEU A 280 -7.03 -1.51 12.84
N THR A 281 -5.74 -1.79 12.81
CA THR A 281 -5.23 -3.14 13.07
C THR A 281 -4.51 -3.21 14.41
N GLU A 282 -4.59 -4.37 15.06
CA GLU A 282 -3.83 -4.68 16.27
C GLU A 282 -3.13 -6.03 16.16
N PRO A 283 -1.96 -6.19 16.81
CA PRO A 283 -1.34 -7.49 16.94
C PRO A 283 -2.16 -8.39 17.87
N VAL A 284 -1.90 -9.69 17.81
CA VAL A 284 -2.55 -10.61 18.75
C VAL A 284 -2.00 -10.42 20.15
N MET A 285 -2.81 -10.73 21.17
CA MET A 285 -2.49 -10.50 22.59
C MET A 285 -2.31 -9.02 22.97
N ASN A 286 -2.86 -8.08 22.18
CA ASN A 286 -2.93 -6.68 22.58
C ASN A 286 -3.80 -6.53 23.84
N PRO A 287 -3.30 -5.88 24.92
CA PRO A 287 -4.10 -5.69 26.12
C PRO A 287 -5.43 -4.99 25.83
N LYS A 288 -6.52 -5.46 26.44
CA LYS A 288 -7.85 -4.85 26.27
C LYS A 288 -7.84 -3.34 26.53
N LYS A 289 -7.10 -2.90 27.56
CA LYS A 289 -6.92 -1.48 27.90
C LYS A 289 -6.33 -0.65 26.76
N ASN A 290 -5.41 -1.21 25.97
CA ASN A 290 -4.84 -0.52 24.82
C ASN A 290 -5.86 -0.41 23.70
N ARG A 291 -6.64 -1.46 23.45
CA ARG A 291 -7.75 -1.43 22.47
C ARG A 291 -8.79 -0.38 22.85
N GLU A 292 -9.18 -0.33 24.12
CA GLU A 292 -10.07 0.69 24.67
C GLU A 292 -9.52 2.09 24.44
N LYS A 293 -8.24 2.31 24.77
CA LYS A 293 -7.60 3.61 24.57
C LYS A 293 -7.48 4.00 23.11
N MET A 294 -7.22 3.06 22.19
CA MET A 294 -7.26 3.34 20.75
C MET A 294 -8.63 3.83 20.32
N CYS A 295 -9.71 3.18 20.77
CA CYS A 295 -11.08 3.57 20.43
C CYS A 295 -11.43 4.94 21.03
N GLU A 296 -11.07 5.18 22.30
CA GLU A 296 -11.21 6.47 22.98
C GLU A 296 -10.55 7.59 22.15
N MET A 297 -9.31 7.38 21.69
CA MET A 297 -8.62 8.37 20.85
C MET A 297 -9.36 8.62 19.52
N MET A 298 -9.84 7.57 18.86
CA MET A 298 -10.54 7.73 17.58
C MET A 298 -11.89 8.43 17.71
N PHE A 299 -12.65 8.17 18.78
CA PHE A 299 -13.96 8.79 19.01
C PHE A 299 -13.89 10.16 19.68
N ASP A 300 -13.10 10.28 20.75
CA ASP A 300 -13.13 11.46 21.62
C ASP A 300 -12.16 12.54 21.13
N HIS A 301 -10.96 12.14 20.66
CA HIS A 301 -9.98 13.09 20.14
C HIS A 301 -10.17 13.38 18.65
N TYR A 302 -10.32 12.34 17.80
CA TYR A 302 -10.46 12.53 16.35
C TYR A 302 -11.90 12.61 15.86
N SER A 303 -12.89 12.20 16.66
CA SER A 303 -14.30 12.29 16.29
C SER A 303 -14.74 11.46 15.07
N PHE A 304 -14.09 10.32 14.77
CA PHE A 304 -14.49 9.44 13.67
C PHE A 304 -15.95 8.95 13.79
N GLY A 305 -16.63 8.80 12.64
CA GLY A 305 -18.04 8.38 12.59
C GLY A 305 -18.26 6.91 12.97
N GLY A 306 -17.27 6.06 12.73
CA GLY A 306 -17.28 4.67 13.18
C GLY A 306 -15.88 4.04 13.21
N VAL A 307 -15.68 3.11 14.13
CA VAL A 307 -14.37 2.47 14.38
C VAL A 307 -14.52 0.96 14.39
N TYR A 308 -13.56 0.26 13.78
CA TYR A 308 -13.37 -1.17 13.92
C TYR A 308 -11.90 -1.49 14.19
N VAL A 309 -11.62 -2.41 15.11
CA VAL A 309 -10.26 -2.89 15.38
C VAL A 309 -10.15 -4.35 14.98
N ALA A 310 -9.28 -4.63 14.02
CA ALA A 310 -9.10 -5.96 13.44
C ALA A 310 -7.76 -6.59 13.84
N ILE A 311 -7.76 -7.91 14.03
CA ILE A 311 -6.54 -8.68 14.30
C ILE A 311 -5.75 -8.85 13.00
N GLN A 312 -4.47 -8.48 13.00
CA GLN A 312 -3.60 -8.51 11.81
C GLN A 312 -3.55 -9.87 11.09
N ALA A 313 -3.46 -10.97 11.83
CA ALA A 313 -3.43 -12.31 11.26
C ALA A 313 -4.75 -12.71 10.56
N VAL A 314 -5.89 -12.35 11.13
CA VAL A 314 -7.20 -12.65 10.52
C VAL A 314 -7.35 -11.90 9.20
N LEU A 315 -6.94 -10.63 9.14
CA LEU A 315 -6.92 -9.86 7.89
C LEU A 315 -6.02 -10.49 6.82
N THR A 316 -4.86 -11.02 7.22
CA THR A 316 -3.93 -11.68 6.31
C THR A 316 -4.58 -12.87 5.60
N LEU A 317 -5.32 -13.72 6.33
CA LEU A 317 -6.02 -14.85 5.70
C LEU A 317 -7.17 -14.40 4.80
N TYR A 318 -7.94 -13.38 5.22
CA TYR A 318 -9.01 -12.83 4.39
C TYR A 318 -8.49 -12.25 3.08
N ALA A 319 -7.29 -11.67 3.06
CA ALA A 319 -6.65 -11.21 1.83
C ALA A 319 -6.35 -12.36 0.84
N GLN A 320 -6.24 -13.60 1.31
CA GLN A 320 -6.07 -14.81 0.48
C GLN A 320 -7.39 -15.55 0.22
N GLY A 321 -8.52 -15.05 0.74
CA GLY A 321 -9.80 -15.76 0.67
C GLY A 321 -9.85 -17.03 1.54
N LEU A 322 -9.01 -17.10 2.59
CA LEU A 322 -8.97 -18.21 3.52
C LEU A 322 -9.65 -17.85 4.85
N GLN A 323 -10.33 -18.82 5.45
CA GLN A 323 -10.91 -18.70 6.80
C GLN A 323 -10.16 -19.52 7.84
N THR A 324 -9.43 -20.56 7.41
CA THR A 324 -8.65 -21.45 8.26
C THR A 324 -7.21 -21.51 7.76
N GLY A 325 -6.25 -21.46 8.67
CA GLY A 325 -4.82 -21.49 8.35
C GLY A 325 -3.96 -21.00 9.50
N VAL A 326 -2.64 -21.01 9.31
CA VAL A 326 -1.67 -20.44 10.25
C VAL A 326 -0.95 -19.29 9.59
N VAL A 327 -1.02 -18.12 10.19
CA VAL A 327 -0.27 -16.95 9.72
C VAL A 327 1.06 -16.87 10.45
N VAL A 328 2.14 -16.78 9.68
CA VAL A 328 3.47 -16.41 10.19
C VAL A 328 3.70 -14.95 9.79
N ASP A 329 3.40 -14.04 10.71
CA ASP A 329 3.56 -12.60 10.50
C ASP A 329 4.88 -12.13 11.13
N SER A 330 5.86 -11.79 10.29
CA SER A 330 7.18 -11.32 10.73
C SER A 330 7.39 -9.86 10.29
N GLY A 331 7.22 -8.96 11.26
CA GLY A 331 7.30 -7.52 11.07
C GLY A 331 8.67 -6.91 11.36
N ASP A 332 8.70 -5.66 11.83
CA ASP A 332 9.94 -4.99 12.24
C ASP A 332 10.36 -5.36 13.68
N GLY A 333 9.42 -5.40 14.63
CA GLY A 333 9.74 -5.61 16.05
C GLY A 333 9.39 -6.98 16.63
N VAL A 334 8.53 -7.76 15.96
CA VAL A 334 8.04 -9.03 16.49
C VAL A 334 7.63 -9.97 15.36
N THR A 335 7.74 -11.27 15.61
CA THR A 335 7.21 -12.33 14.76
C THR A 335 6.13 -13.09 15.52
N HIS A 336 4.93 -13.21 14.93
CA HIS A 336 3.81 -13.95 15.49
C HIS A 336 3.47 -15.15 14.62
N ILE A 337 3.12 -16.26 15.28
CA ILE A 337 2.53 -17.43 14.65
C ILE A 337 1.12 -17.56 15.21
N VAL A 338 0.14 -17.38 14.33
CA VAL A 338 -1.27 -17.24 14.71
C VAL A 338 -2.11 -18.25 13.93
N PRO A 339 -2.57 -19.32 14.59
CA PRO A 339 -3.54 -20.23 14.00
C PRO A 339 -4.93 -19.61 14.05
N VAL A 340 -5.65 -19.71 12.94
CA VAL A 340 -7.02 -19.26 12.74
C VAL A 340 -7.82 -20.44 12.22
N TYR A 341 -9.00 -20.64 12.79
CA TYR A 341 -9.94 -21.68 12.38
C TYR A 341 -11.32 -21.05 12.21
N GLU A 342 -11.91 -21.19 11.02
CA GLU A 342 -13.22 -20.64 10.66
C GLU A 342 -13.39 -19.15 11.00
N GLY A 343 -12.32 -18.36 10.79
CA GLY A 343 -12.30 -16.91 11.04
C GLY A 343 -11.99 -16.51 12.49
N PHE A 344 -11.78 -17.46 13.40
CA PHE A 344 -11.42 -17.21 14.79
C PHE A 344 -9.96 -17.56 15.06
N ALA A 345 -9.18 -16.60 15.58
CA ALA A 345 -7.84 -16.89 16.08
C ALA A 345 -7.92 -17.76 17.34
N LEU A 346 -7.01 -18.75 17.48
CA LEU A 346 -6.99 -19.68 18.62
C LEU A 346 -5.94 -19.23 19.65
N PRO A 347 -6.31 -18.50 20.73
CA PRO A 347 -5.34 -17.77 21.56
C PRO A 347 -4.32 -18.68 22.28
N HIS A 348 -4.77 -19.86 22.72
CA HIS A 348 -3.94 -20.82 23.45
C HIS A 348 -2.83 -21.46 22.59
N MET A 349 -2.94 -21.40 21.27
CA MET A 349 -1.94 -21.95 20.34
C MET A 349 -0.96 -20.89 19.82
N ILE A 350 -1.23 -19.60 20.06
CA ILE A 350 -0.40 -18.51 19.54
C ILE A 350 1.02 -18.61 20.08
N ARG A 351 1.99 -18.33 19.22
CA ARG A 351 3.41 -18.21 19.60
C ARG A 351 3.93 -16.84 19.17
N ARG A 352 4.77 -16.26 20.01
CA ARG A 352 5.40 -14.96 19.79
C ARG A 352 6.90 -15.11 19.94
N LEU A 353 7.63 -14.62 18.93
CA LEU A 353 9.07 -14.53 18.92
C LEU A 353 9.46 -13.05 18.90
N ASP A 354 10.19 -12.61 19.92
CA ASP A 354 10.76 -11.26 20.01
C ASP A 354 12.06 -11.13 19.18
N VAL A 355 12.03 -11.69 17.97
CA VAL A 355 13.07 -11.54 16.93
C VAL A 355 12.38 -11.23 15.62
N ALA A 356 12.74 -10.10 15.02
CA ALA A 356 12.17 -9.66 13.75
C ALA A 356 13.15 -8.77 12.95
N GLY A 357 12.62 -7.93 12.06
CA GLY A 357 13.41 -7.15 11.12
C GLY A 357 14.45 -6.23 11.78
N ARG A 358 14.13 -5.63 12.93
CA ARG A 358 14.99 -4.72 13.69
C ARG A 358 16.18 -5.46 14.31
N ASP A 359 15.95 -6.64 14.88
CA ASP A 359 16.99 -7.44 15.51
C ASP A 359 17.95 -8.01 14.47
N ILE A 360 17.43 -8.44 13.31
CA ILE A 360 18.27 -8.85 12.17
C ILE A 360 19.11 -7.68 11.67
N THR A 361 18.56 -6.46 11.56
CA THR A 361 19.36 -5.28 11.21
C THR A 361 20.47 -5.03 12.23
N ARG A 362 20.17 -5.09 13.54
CA ARG A 362 21.19 -4.93 14.60
C ARG A 362 22.26 -6.01 14.54
N TYR A 363 21.87 -7.25 14.25
CA TYR A 363 22.79 -8.36 14.12
C TYR A 363 23.69 -8.19 12.89
N LEU A 364 23.14 -7.75 11.77
CA LEU A 364 23.93 -7.44 10.57
C LEU A 364 24.97 -6.34 10.84
N ILE A 365 24.64 -5.31 11.62
CA ILE A 365 25.62 -4.29 12.07
C ILE A 365 26.77 -4.97 12.86
N LYS A 366 26.45 -5.90 13.77
CA LYS A 366 27.45 -6.65 14.55
C LYS A 366 28.34 -7.50 13.63
N LEU A 367 27.77 -8.18 12.64
CA LEU A 367 28.53 -9.00 11.68
C LEU A 367 29.44 -8.15 10.78
N LEU A 368 28.94 -7.02 10.26
CA LEU A 368 29.73 -6.09 9.46
C LEU A 368 30.88 -5.47 10.27
N LEU A 369 30.67 -5.22 11.56
CA LEU A 369 31.72 -4.77 12.48
C LEU A 369 32.82 -5.82 12.65
N LEU A 370 32.46 -7.10 12.80
CA LEU A 370 33.43 -8.20 12.87
C LEU A 370 34.23 -8.37 11.59
N ARG A 371 33.64 -8.05 10.43
CA ARG A 371 34.34 -8.01 9.14
C ARG A 371 35.32 -6.82 9.02
N GLY A 372 35.18 -5.81 9.87
CA GLY A 372 36.03 -4.61 9.92
C GLY A 372 35.39 -3.32 9.43
N TYR A 373 34.08 -3.30 9.14
CA TYR A 373 33.36 -2.06 8.82
C TYR A 373 32.81 -1.41 10.10
N ALA A 374 33.32 -0.24 10.45
CA ALA A 374 32.93 0.49 11.65
C ALA A 374 31.57 1.20 11.50
N PHE A 375 30.48 0.44 11.52
CA PHE A 375 29.11 0.97 11.58
C PHE A 375 28.68 1.28 13.02
N ASN A 376 28.04 2.42 13.22
CA ASN A 376 27.38 2.78 14.45
C ASN A 376 25.96 2.21 14.50
N ARG A 377 25.59 1.58 15.62
CA ARG A 377 24.28 0.94 15.83
C ARG A 377 23.08 1.88 15.63
N THR A 378 23.25 3.19 15.85
CA THR A 378 22.14 4.16 15.82
C THR A 378 22.14 5.01 14.55
N ALA A 379 23.30 5.54 14.16
CA ALA A 379 23.43 6.44 13.01
C ALA A 379 23.28 5.69 11.68
N ASP A 380 23.91 4.52 11.56
CA ASP A 380 23.94 3.76 10.32
C ASP A 380 22.83 2.70 10.23
N PHE A 381 21.94 2.66 11.22
CA PHE A 381 20.87 1.67 11.31
C PHE A 381 20.03 1.60 10.03
N GLU A 382 19.68 2.77 9.50
CA GLU A 382 18.83 2.88 8.32
C GLU A 382 19.55 2.43 7.04
N THR A 383 20.82 2.80 6.88
CA THR A 383 21.66 2.32 5.78
C THR A 383 21.82 0.80 5.82
N VAL A 384 22.07 0.22 6.99
CA VAL A 384 22.20 -1.23 7.14
C VAL A 384 20.85 -1.94 6.97
N ARG A 385 19.73 -1.31 7.34
CA ARG A 385 18.37 -1.83 7.03
C ARG A 385 18.14 -1.94 5.53
N GLN A 386 18.53 -0.92 4.75
CA GLN A 386 18.43 -0.95 3.29
C GLN A 386 19.35 -1.99 2.66
N LEU A 387 20.57 -2.13 3.19
CA LEU A 387 21.51 -3.17 2.79
C LEU A 387 20.92 -4.57 3.03
N LYS A 388 20.35 -4.80 4.22
CA LYS A 388 19.64 -6.04 4.59
C LYS A 388 18.54 -6.36 3.59
N GLU A 389 17.65 -5.41 3.32
CA GLU A 389 16.52 -5.61 2.40
C GLU A 389 16.96 -5.87 0.95
N LYS A 390 18.13 -5.36 0.54
CA LYS A 390 18.65 -5.53 -0.81
C LYS A 390 19.47 -6.81 -1.02
N LEU A 391 20.27 -7.22 -0.03
CA LEU A 391 21.31 -8.25 -0.23
C LEU A 391 21.10 -9.53 0.59
N CYS A 392 20.38 -9.48 1.71
CA CYS A 392 20.22 -10.64 2.57
C CYS A 392 19.21 -11.65 2.02
N TYR A 393 19.41 -12.90 2.36
CA TYR A 393 18.55 -14.03 1.97
C TYR A 393 18.63 -15.13 3.04
N VAL A 394 17.71 -16.08 3.00
CA VAL A 394 17.71 -17.24 3.91
C VAL A 394 18.34 -18.43 3.18
N GLY A 395 19.41 -18.98 3.74
CA GLY A 395 20.05 -20.18 3.23
C GLY A 395 19.17 -21.41 3.38
N TYR A 396 19.09 -22.23 2.32
CA TYR A 396 18.35 -23.50 2.36
C TYR A 396 19.09 -24.57 3.18
N ASP A 397 20.42 -24.60 3.06
CA ASP A 397 21.30 -25.48 3.81
C ASP A 397 22.50 -24.70 4.35
N LEU A 398 22.48 -24.41 5.65
CA LEU A 398 23.47 -23.55 6.28
C LEU A 398 24.90 -24.09 6.14
N ALA A 399 25.09 -25.42 6.18
CA ALA A 399 26.41 -26.02 6.06
C ALA A 399 26.97 -25.83 4.64
N LEU A 400 26.13 -25.94 3.61
CA LEU A 400 26.51 -25.68 2.23
C LEU A 400 26.84 -24.20 2.02
N GLU A 401 26.01 -23.29 2.54
CA GLU A 401 26.23 -21.84 2.42
C GLU A 401 27.54 -21.41 3.08
N GLN A 402 27.85 -21.95 4.27
CA GLN A 402 29.12 -21.72 4.96
C GLN A 402 30.32 -22.22 4.14
N LYS A 403 30.18 -23.40 3.53
CA LYS A 403 31.22 -23.98 2.66
C LYS A 403 31.45 -23.08 1.44
N LEU A 404 30.38 -22.66 0.76
CA LEU A 404 30.47 -21.74 -0.39
C LEU A 404 31.10 -20.40 -0.01
N ALA A 405 30.75 -19.84 1.15
CA ALA A 405 31.30 -18.59 1.65
C ALA A 405 32.80 -18.68 1.97
N THR A 406 33.26 -19.84 2.46
CA THR A 406 34.66 -20.04 2.87
C THR A 406 35.54 -20.42 1.69
N GLU A 407 35.05 -21.28 0.80
CA GLU A 407 35.83 -21.85 -0.30
C GLU A 407 35.77 -21.01 -1.58
N THR A 408 34.79 -20.12 -1.72
CA THR A 408 34.57 -19.34 -2.94
C THR A 408 34.19 -17.89 -2.64
N THR A 409 34.17 -17.05 -3.68
CA THR A 409 33.73 -15.64 -3.58
C THR A 409 32.36 -15.41 -4.20
N VAL A 410 31.62 -16.46 -4.59
CA VAL A 410 30.35 -16.34 -5.34
C VAL A 410 29.26 -15.60 -4.56
N LEU A 411 29.35 -15.63 -3.21
CA LEU A 411 28.40 -14.96 -2.33
C LEU A 411 28.76 -13.50 -2.03
N VAL A 412 29.95 -13.04 -2.45
CA VAL A 412 30.43 -11.69 -2.16
C VAL A 412 29.81 -10.69 -3.12
N GLU A 413 28.99 -9.79 -2.58
CA GLU A 413 28.36 -8.70 -3.32
C GLU A 413 28.89 -7.35 -2.87
N SER A 414 28.88 -6.38 -3.78
CA SER A 414 29.30 -5.02 -3.48
C SER A 414 28.09 -4.12 -3.23
N TYR A 415 28.17 -3.25 -2.23
CA TYR A 415 27.15 -2.27 -1.88
C TYR A 415 27.78 -0.88 -1.74
N THR A 416 27.22 0.11 -2.42
CA THR A 416 27.66 1.51 -2.32
C THR A 416 26.88 2.22 -1.23
N LEU A 417 27.59 2.72 -0.22
CA LEU A 417 27.05 3.52 0.88
C LEU A 417 26.67 4.93 0.41
N PRO A 418 25.85 5.68 1.18
CA PRO A 418 25.46 7.05 0.83
C PRO A 418 26.63 8.03 0.68
N ASP A 419 27.76 7.77 1.35
CA ASP A 419 28.99 8.56 1.23
C ASP A 419 29.84 8.20 0.00
N GLY A 420 29.37 7.25 -0.83
CA GLY A 420 30.05 6.76 -2.03
C GLY A 420 31.05 5.62 -1.77
N ARG A 421 31.30 5.23 -0.50
CA ARG A 421 32.19 4.10 -0.20
C ARG A 421 31.55 2.79 -0.62
N VAL A 422 32.33 1.90 -1.23
CA VAL A 422 31.87 0.56 -1.62
C VAL A 422 32.34 -0.45 -0.59
N ILE A 423 31.39 -1.16 0.01
CA ILE A 423 31.65 -2.28 0.92
C ILE A 423 31.32 -3.61 0.26
N LYS A 424 32.03 -4.66 0.66
CA LYS A 424 31.80 -6.04 0.24
C LYS A 424 31.11 -6.84 1.35
N VAL A 425 29.99 -7.48 1.03
CA VAL A 425 29.17 -8.28 1.95
C VAL A 425 29.11 -9.71 1.43
N GLY A 426 29.44 -10.69 2.26
CA GLY A 426 29.56 -12.11 1.90
C GLY A 426 28.63 -12.99 2.74
N SER A 427 29.19 -13.76 3.67
CA SER A 427 28.42 -14.69 4.51
C SER A 427 27.37 -14.00 5.39
N GLU A 428 27.59 -12.73 5.74
CA GLU A 428 26.66 -11.94 6.55
C GLU A 428 25.27 -11.83 5.90
N ARG A 429 25.20 -12.01 4.58
CA ARG A 429 23.95 -11.99 3.80
C ARG A 429 22.97 -13.08 4.25
N PHE A 430 23.46 -14.28 4.58
CA PHE A 430 22.62 -15.40 5.05
C PHE A 430 22.74 -15.64 6.55
N GLU A 431 23.87 -15.28 7.17
CA GLU A 431 24.04 -15.38 8.62
C GLU A 431 23.09 -14.45 9.37
N ALA A 432 22.84 -13.23 8.87
CA ALA A 432 21.97 -12.29 9.57
C ALA A 432 20.51 -12.81 9.68
N PRO A 433 19.84 -13.25 8.59
CA PRO A 433 18.50 -13.81 8.68
C PRO A 433 18.42 -15.18 9.40
N GLU A 434 19.53 -15.90 9.58
CA GLU A 434 19.55 -17.17 10.33
C GLU A 434 19.12 -16.97 11.78
N ALA A 435 19.22 -15.75 12.34
CA ALA A 435 18.68 -15.40 13.65
C ALA A 435 17.18 -15.71 13.81
N LEU A 436 16.40 -15.80 12.72
CA LEU A 436 15.00 -16.25 12.79
C LEU A 436 14.88 -17.73 13.14
N PHE A 437 15.81 -18.56 12.66
CA PHE A 437 15.86 -20.00 12.92
C PHE A 437 16.69 -20.34 14.16
N GLN A 438 17.62 -19.46 14.52
CA GLN A 438 18.53 -19.58 15.66
C GLN A 438 18.54 -18.29 16.50
N PRO A 439 17.49 -18.03 17.30
CA PRO A 439 17.36 -16.80 18.08
C PRO A 439 18.52 -16.52 19.05
N HIS A 440 19.24 -17.56 19.50
CA HIS A 440 20.40 -17.42 20.36
C HIS A 440 21.54 -16.59 19.72
N LEU A 441 21.58 -16.44 18.39
CA LEU A 441 22.56 -15.58 17.69
C LEU A 441 22.38 -14.08 18.03
N VAL A 442 21.18 -13.70 18.44
CA VAL A 442 20.81 -12.35 18.86
C VAL A 442 20.51 -12.27 20.35
N ASP A 443 21.10 -13.19 21.13
CA ASP A 443 20.98 -13.26 22.59
C ASP A 443 19.53 -13.46 23.08
N VAL A 444 18.69 -14.13 22.27
CA VAL A 444 17.31 -14.50 22.61
C VAL A 444 17.22 -16.00 22.85
N GLU A 445 16.86 -16.39 24.08
CA GLU A 445 16.62 -17.80 24.46
C GLU A 445 15.19 -18.22 24.05
N SER A 446 15.02 -18.57 22.77
CA SER A 446 13.77 -19.09 22.23
C SER A 446 14.04 -20.11 21.12
N ASP A 447 13.06 -20.97 20.87
CA ASP A 447 12.98 -21.78 19.66
C ASP A 447 12.94 -20.87 18.42
N GLY A 448 13.49 -21.36 17.30
CA GLY A 448 13.38 -20.67 16.01
C GLY A 448 12.00 -20.75 15.38
N ILE A 449 11.74 -19.92 14.36
CA ILE A 449 10.43 -19.80 13.71
C ILE A 449 9.85 -21.13 13.21
N ALA A 450 10.69 -22.06 12.75
CA ALA A 450 10.24 -23.35 12.22
C ALA A 450 9.76 -24.30 13.33
N ASP A 451 10.53 -24.42 14.42
CA ASP A 451 10.15 -25.19 15.60
C ASP A 451 8.91 -24.59 16.27
N MET A 452 8.85 -23.26 16.41
CA MET A 452 7.69 -22.58 16.97
C MET A 452 6.43 -22.82 16.13
N LEU A 453 6.54 -22.79 14.80
CA LEU A 453 5.43 -23.05 13.89
C LEU A 453 4.97 -24.52 13.98
N PHE A 454 5.91 -25.45 13.99
CA PHE A 454 5.61 -26.86 14.18
C PHE A 454 4.91 -27.12 15.52
N ASN A 455 5.47 -26.58 16.62
CA ASN A 455 4.92 -26.72 17.97
C ASN A 455 3.55 -26.04 18.10
N CYS A 456 3.34 -24.90 17.44
CA CYS A 456 2.03 -24.23 17.35
C CYS A 456 0.99 -25.18 16.75
N ILE A 457 1.26 -25.72 15.56
CA ILE A 457 0.33 -26.64 14.88
C ILE A 457 0.11 -27.90 15.72
N GLN A 458 1.17 -28.51 16.25
CA GLN A 458 1.07 -29.73 17.07
C GLN A 458 0.35 -29.54 18.40
N SER A 459 0.28 -28.32 18.93
CA SER A 459 -0.50 -28.03 20.14
C SER A 459 -2.01 -27.99 19.89
N GLY A 460 -2.46 -27.89 18.63
CA GLY A 460 -3.86 -27.90 18.27
C GLY A 460 -4.48 -29.30 18.28
N GLU A 461 -5.80 -29.36 18.16
CA GLU A 461 -6.55 -30.61 18.04
C GLU A 461 -6.14 -31.40 16.78
N ILE A 462 -6.19 -32.73 16.84
CA ILE A 462 -5.68 -33.60 15.76
C ILE A 462 -6.40 -33.31 14.43
N ASP A 463 -7.69 -33.03 14.49
CA ASP A 463 -8.56 -32.85 13.31
C ASP A 463 -8.19 -31.59 12.52
N ILE A 464 -7.80 -30.52 13.20
CA ILE A 464 -7.46 -29.25 12.55
C ILE A 464 -6.03 -29.20 12.01
N ARG A 465 -5.10 -30.01 12.56
CA ARG A 465 -3.67 -29.98 12.18
C ARG A 465 -3.43 -30.16 10.69
N SER A 466 -4.16 -31.10 10.08
CA SER A 466 -4.00 -31.39 8.66
C SER A 466 -4.34 -30.19 7.79
N GLU A 467 -5.32 -29.39 8.19
CA GLU A 467 -5.75 -28.19 7.49
C GLU A 467 -4.79 -27.03 7.72
N LEU A 468 -4.32 -26.87 8.96
CA LEU A 468 -3.31 -25.87 9.31
C LEU A 468 -1.99 -26.05 8.53
N TYR A 469 -1.55 -27.30 8.29
CA TYR A 469 -0.36 -27.57 7.48
C TYR A 469 -0.53 -27.27 5.98
N LYS A 470 -1.76 -27.31 5.46
CA LYS A 470 -2.05 -26.96 4.05
C LYS A 470 -2.16 -25.47 3.81
N HIS A 471 -2.34 -24.68 4.87
CA HIS A 471 -2.61 -23.24 4.78
C HIS A 471 -1.70 -22.46 5.73
N ILE A 472 -0.38 -22.56 5.53
CA ILE A 472 0.59 -21.71 6.22
C ILE A 472 0.80 -20.46 5.36
N VAL A 473 0.41 -19.29 5.84
CA VAL A 473 0.50 -18.04 5.08
C VAL A 473 1.57 -17.13 5.68
N LEU A 474 2.54 -16.71 4.87
CA LEU A 474 3.57 -15.77 5.27
C LEU A 474 3.10 -14.32 5.10
N SER A 475 3.36 -13.49 6.11
CA SER A 475 3.04 -12.05 6.11
C SER A 475 4.16 -11.23 6.76
N GLY A 476 4.14 -9.92 6.49
CA GLY A 476 5.08 -8.97 7.07
C GLY A 476 6.39 -8.82 6.30
N GLY A 477 7.07 -7.70 6.50
CA GLY A 477 8.25 -7.32 5.70
C GLY A 477 9.45 -8.24 5.87
N THR A 478 9.63 -8.85 7.04
CA THR A 478 10.75 -9.77 7.31
C THR A 478 10.53 -11.13 6.64
N SER A 479 9.30 -11.46 6.23
CA SER A 479 9.02 -12.65 5.43
C SER A 479 9.45 -12.54 3.95
N MET A 480 9.99 -11.39 3.54
CA MET A 480 10.36 -11.12 2.15
C MET A 480 11.74 -11.68 1.76
N TYR A 481 12.51 -12.25 2.68
CA TYR A 481 13.81 -12.83 2.34
C TYR A 481 13.67 -13.93 1.28
N PRO A 482 14.46 -13.87 0.20
CA PRO A 482 14.56 -14.98 -0.74
C PRO A 482 14.96 -16.27 -0.01
N GLY A 483 14.32 -17.39 -0.34
CA GLY A 483 14.60 -18.70 0.27
C GLY A 483 13.87 -19.00 1.58
N LEU A 484 13.27 -18.01 2.25
CA LEU A 484 12.54 -18.22 3.51
C LEU A 484 11.42 -19.28 3.39
N PRO A 485 10.50 -19.21 2.41
CA PRO A 485 9.41 -20.20 2.29
C PRO A 485 9.96 -21.62 2.11
N THR A 486 10.95 -21.78 1.22
CA THR A 486 11.57 -23.08 0.91
C THR A 486 12.34 -23.67 2.09
N ARG A 487 13.06 -22.83 2.86
CA ARG A 487 13.72 -23.25 4.10
C ARG A 487 12.69 -23.67 5.14
N LEU A 488 11.62 -22.91 5.32
CA LEU A 488 10.56 -23.24 6.26
C LEU A 488 9.88 -24.57 5.91
N GLU A 489 9.60 -24.82 4.63
CA GLU A 489 9.10 -26.12 4.17
C GLU A 489 10.04 -27.28 4.47
N LYS A 490 11.35 -27.10 4.24
CA LYS A 490 12.38 -28.11 4.52
C LYS A 490 12.39 -28.45 6.02
N GLU A 491 12.45 -27.45 6.87
CA GLU A 491 12.50 -27.63 8.33
C GLU A 491 11.22 -28.29 8.85
N LEU A 492 10.04 -27.86 8.40
CA LEU A 492 8.78 -28.49 8.81
C LEU A 492 8.67 -29.95 8.37
N LYS A 493 9.10 -30.29 7.15
CA LYS A 493 9.14 -31.69 6.67
C LYS A 493 10.09 -32.53 7.52
N LYS A 494 11.26 -32.00 7.87
CA LYS A 494 12.24 -32.65 8.74
C LYS A 494 11.67 -32.87 10.15
N LEU A 495 11.12 -31.83 10.76
CA LEU A 495 10.49 -31.92 12.09
C LEU A 495 9.33 -32.91 12.12
N TYR A 496 8.50 -32.94 11.07
CA TYR A 496 7.42 -33.91 10.94
C TYR A 496 7.93 -35.35 10.78
N LEU A 497 8.95 -35.56 9.94
CA LEU A 497 9.59 -36.86 9.77
C LEU A 497 10.16 -37.39 11.09
N ASP A 498 10.91 -36.54 11.81
CA ASP A 498 11.62 -36.93 13.02
C ASP A 498 10.67 -37.13 14.20
N ARG A 499 9.77 -36.17 14.45
CA ARG A 499 8.93 -36.13 15.66
C ARG A 499 7.58 -36.83 15.50
N VAL A 500 7.00 -36.88 14.31
CA VAL A 500 5.66 -37.48 14.07
C VAL A 500 5.79 -38.86 13.42
N LEU A 501 6.58 -38.97 12.35
CA LEU A 501 6.76 -40.23 11.62
C LEU A 501 7.87 -41.12 12.19
N ARG A 502 8.63 -40.64 13.19
CA ARG A 502 9.72 -41.36 13.86
C ARG A 502 10.76 -41.92 12.87
N GLY A 503 11.07 -41.16 11.83
CA GLY A 503 12.06 -41.50 10.80
C GLY A 503 11.53 -42.30 9.61
N ASP A 504 10.25 -42.65 9.56
CA ASP A 504 9.66 -43.38 8.42
C ASP A 504 9.40 -42.44 7.23
N ALA A 505 10.38 -42.34 6.34
CA ALA A 505 10.30 -41.50 5.14
C ALA A 505 9.24 -41.96 4.13
N SER A 506 8.78 -43.22 4.18
CA SER A 506 7.81 -43.75 3.22
C SER A 506 6.44 -43.07 3.33
N ARG A 507 6.10 -42.59 4.55
CA ARG A 507 4.85 -41.91 4.89
C ARG A 507 4.89 -40.41 4.66
N LEU A 508 6.06 -39.83 4.40
CA LEU A 508 6.21 -38.40 4.17
C LEU A 508 5.48 -37.93 2.89
N LYS A 509 5.27 -38.82 1.92
CA LYS A 509 4.49 -38.55 0.69
C LYS A 509 3.02 -38.18 0.95
N ASP A 510 2.47 -38.67 2.06
CA ASP A 510 1.08 -38.44 2.46
C ASP A 510 0.94 -37.11 3.21
N PHE A 511 2.05 -36.56 3.73
CA PHE A 511 2.06 -35.27 4.41
C PHE A 511 1.91 -34.12 3.40
N LYS A 512 0.73 -33.50 3.40
CA LYS A 512 0.43 -32.30 2.61
C LYS A 512 0.82 -31.06 3.41
N LEU A 513 1.95 -30.47 3.01
CA LEU A 513 2.45 -29.20 3.53
C LEU A 513 2.43 -28.18 2.42
N ARG A 514 1.92 -26.98 2.70
CA ARG A 514 1.99 -25.84 1.78
C ARG A 514 2.26 -24.58 2.56
N VAL A 515 3.36 -23.92 2.21
CA VAL A 515 3.70 -22.58 2.67
C VAL A 515 3.38 -21.61 1.54
N GLU A 516 2.38 -20.77 1.76
CA GLU A 516 1.93 -19.75 0.83
C GLU A 516 2.70 -18.45 1.09
N ASP A 517 3.41 -17.97 0.07
CA ASP A 517 4.21 -16.75 0.13
C ASP A 517 3.77 -15.72 -0.94
N PRO A 518 2.56 -15.13 -0.82
CA PRO A 518 2.06 -14.18 -1.81
C PRO A 518 3.07 -13.05 -2.09
N PRO A 519 3.20 -12.58 -3.34
CA PRO A 519 4.20 -11.54 -3.67
C PRO A 519 3.93 -10.21 -2.96
N ARG A 520 2.67 -9.94 -2.60
CA ARG A 520 2.25 -8.72 -1.87
C ARG A 520 2.26 -8.89 -0.34
N ARG A 521 2.89 -9.96 0.19
CA ARG A 521 2.85 -10.31 1.62
C ARG A 521 3.41 -9.25 2.57
N LYS A 522 4.27 -8.34 2.09
CA LYS A 522 4.76 -7.18 2.85
C LYS A 522 3.64 -6.29 3.40
N HIS A 523 2.51 -6.21 2.69
CA HIS A 523 1.37 -5.34 3.02
C HIS A 523 0.05 -6.10 3.15
N MET A 524 0.10 -7.42 3.39
CA MET A 524 -1.08 -8.27 3.36
C MET A 524 -2.12 -7.90 4.41
N VAL A 525 -1.66 -7.48 5.59
CA VAL A 525 -2.49 -6.97 6.68
C VAL A 525 -3.33 -5.79 6.21
N PHE A 526 -2.71 -4.80 5.57
CA PHE A 526 -3.40 -3.64 5.01
C PHE A 526 -4.38 -4.07 3.91
N LEU A 527 -3.96 -4.92 2.99
CA LEU A 527 -4.80 -5.40 1.88
C LEU A 527 -6.06 -6.11 2.40
N GLY A 528 -5.90 -6.99 3.40
CA GLY A 528 -7.03 -7.65 4.06
C GLY A 528 -7.96 -6.67 4.76
N GLY A 529 -7.39 -5.64 5.41
CA GLY A 529 -8.15 -4.54 5.99
C GLY A 529 -8.93 -3.74 4.94
N ALA A 530 -8.32 -3.41 3.80
CA ALA A 530 -8.94 -2.67 2.70
C ALA A 530 -10.09 -3.43 2.06
N VAL A 531 -9.95 -4.74 1.88
CA VAL A 531 -11.00 -5.63 1.37
C VAL A 531 -12.13 -5.77 2.40
N LEU A 532 -11.81 -6.07 3.67
CA LEU A 532 -12.82 -6.22 4.71
C LEU A 532 -13.60 -4.92 4.93
N ALA A 533 -12.91 -3.79 4.97
CA ALA A 533 -13.52 -2.47 5.13
C ALA A 533 -14.47 -2.14 3.98
N ASP A 534 -14.12 -2.48 2.73
CA ASP A 534 -14.98 -2.22 1.57
C ASP A 534 -16.23 -3.09 1.57
N ILE A 535 -16.10 -4.38 1.90
CA ILE A 535 -17.24 -5.31 2.00
C ILE A 535 -18.19 -4.91 3.15
N MET A 536 -17.65 -4.39 4.24
CA MET A 536 -18.42 -4.09 5.46
C MET A 536 -18.84 -2.62 5.58
N LYS A 537 -18.51 -1.75 4.62
CA LYS A 537 -18.74 -0.29 4.74
C LYS A 537 -20.19 0.08 5.07
N ASP A 538 -21.16 -0.62 4.48
CA ASP A 538 -22.59 -0.35 4.63
C ASP A 538 -23.26 -1.18 5.75
N ARG A 539 -22.50 -2.05 6.45
CA ARG A 539 -23.04 -2.87 7.54
C ARG A 539 -22.89 -2.18 8.88
N GLU A 540 -23.93 -1.48 9.33
CA GLU A 540 -23.93 -0.74 10.60
C GLU A 540 -23.62 -1.60 11.83
N THR A 541 -24.01 -2.89 11.83
CA THR A 541 -23.75 -3.81 12.95
C THR A 541 -22.28 -4.16 13.11
N PHE A 542 -21.45 -3.99 12.07
CA PHE A 542 -20.03 -4.30 12.08
C PHE A 542 -19.20 -3.19 12.75
N TRP A 543 -19.60 -1.94 12.55
CA TRP A 543 -18.90 -0.78 13.09
C TRP A 543 -19.43 -0.43 14.48
N VAL A 544 -18.53 -0.02 15.38
CA VAL A 544 -18.95 0.74 16.55
C VAL A 544 -19.13 2.17 16.10
N THR A 545 -20.31 2.75 16.30
CA THR A 545 -20.57 4.14 15.92
C THR A 545 -20.22 5.09 17.06
N LYS A 546 -20.00 6.37 16.72
CA LYS A 546 -19.76 7.40 17.73
C LYS A 546 -20.91 7.52 18.74
N GLN A 547 -22.16 7.35 18.27
CA GLN A 547 -23.34 7.38 19.14
C GLN A 547 -23.29 6.22 20.15
N GLU A 548 -23.01 5.00 19.71
CA GLU A 548 -22.92 3.84 20.60
C GLU A 548 -21.79 3.98 21.62
N TRP A 549 -20.65 4.55 21.20
CA TRP A 549 -19.55 4.88 22.11
C TRP A 549 -19.98 5.88 23.19
N GLN A 550 -20.72 6.93 22.84
CA GLN A 550 -21.21 7.91 23.80
C GLN A 550 -22.25 7.33 24.78
N GLU A 551 -23.09 6.41 24.32
CA GLU A 551 -24.13 5.79 25.15
C GLU A 551 -23.60 4.67 26.05
N GLN A 552 -22.66 3.85 25.56
CA GLN A 552 -22.23 2.61 26.21
C GLN A 552 -20.76 2.61 26.64
N GLY A 553 -19.96 3.57 26.16
CA GLY A 553 -18.52 3.65 26.37
C GLY A 553 -17.82 2.37 25.92
N VAL A 554 -16.93 1.87 26.77
CA VAL A 554 -16.14 0.64 26.54
C VAL A 554 -16.99 -0.59 26.22
N ARG A 555 -18.25 -0.67 26.70
CA ARG A 555 -19.13 -1.81 26.42
C ARG A 555 -19.50 -1.93 24.94
N ALA A 556 -19.45 -0.82 24.19
CA ALA A 556 -19.70 -0.85 22.75
C ALA A 556 -18.70 -1.76 22.01
N LEU A 557 -17.50 -1.99 22.58
CA LEU A 557 -16.47 -2.84 22.00
C LEU A 557 -16.80 -4.34 22.07
N ASP A 558 -17.81 -4.76 22.84
CA ASP A 558 -18.28 -6.15 22.86
C ASP A 558 -18.79 -6.59 21.48
N LYS A 559 -19.17 -5.63 20.60
CA LYS A 559 -19.48 -5.85 19.18
C LYS A 559 -18.34 -6.43 18.37
N PHE A 560 -17.08 -6.25 18.78
CA PHE A 560 -15.95 -6.87 18.11
C PHE A 560 -15.94 -8.40 18.23
N GLY A 561 -16.96 -8.97 18.89
CA GLY A 561 -17.04 -10.36 19.32
C GLY A 561 -16.25 -10.50 20.62
N GLY A 562 -16.67 -11.41 21.51
CA GLY A 562 -15.97 -11.74 22.76
C GLY A 562 -14.59 -12.36 22.53
N ARG A 563 -13.71 -11.60 21.88
CA ARG A 563 -12.31 -11.90 21.57
C ARG A 563 -11.53 -11.61 22.85
N ALA A 564 -11.60 -12.57 23.76
CA ALA A 564 -10.85 -12.62 25.01
C ALA A 564 -9.35 -12.60 24.76
#